data_AF-A0AAV4JL30-F1
#
_entry.id   AF-A0AAV4JL30-F1
#
_cell.length_a   1.000
_cell.length_b   1.000
_cell.length_c   1.000
_cell.angle_alpha   90.00
_cell.angle_beta   90.00
_cell.angle_gamma   90.00
#
_symmetry.space_group_name_H-M   'P 1'
#
loop_
_entity.id
_entity.type
_entity.pdbx_description
1 polymer ?
#
loop_
_entity_poly.entity_id
_entity_poly.type
_entity_poly.pdbx_seq_one_letter_code
_entity_poly.pdbx_strand_id
1 'polypeptide(L)'
;MSDSPETHPFISEKEKTYIQLTRSKALDGNKNQKTSRPPYLAIAKSVPVLAYLFVFSCFMWTMSVSVVYIPIYLSTVHGFNAEMTGILFSVIACTRLTGAFTWTFAGNLLTNSGLLSQQVTRKTCICVGE
;
A
#
# COMPACT_ATOMS: atom_id res chain seq x y z
N MET A 1 24.35 9.77 -25.76
CA MET A 1 23.73 10.17 -24.48
C MET A 1 23.45 11.66 -24.54
N SER A 2 22.19 12.05 -24.68
CA SER A 2 21.77 13.46 -24.65
C SER A 2 20.97 13.62 -23.36
N ASP A 3 21.61 14.17 -22.33
CA ASP A 3 21.06 14.30 -20.97
C ASP A 3 20.21 15.56 -20.79
N SER A 4 20.00 16.32 -21.87
CA SER A 4 19.23 17.56 -21.85
C SER A 4 18.11 17.52 -22.89
N PRO A 5 16.87 17.90 -22.50
CA PRO A 5 15.72 17.91 -23.42
C PRO A 5 15.91 18.88 -24.58
N GLU A 6 16.84 19.83 -24.48
CA GLU A 6 17.17 20.82 -25.52
C GLU A 6 18.00 20.23 -26.66
N THR A 7 18.75 19.16 -26.40
CA THR A 7 19.67 18.51 -27.34
C THR A 7 19.14 17.15 -27.82
N HIS A 8 17.85 16.86 -27.59
CA HIS A 8 17.25 15.58 -27.94
C HIS A 8 16.79 15.57 -29.41
N PRO A 9 17.29 14.66 -30.27
CA PRO A 9 17.03 14.70 -31.71
C PRO A 9 15.59 14.40 -32.13
N PHE A 10 14.79 13.78 -31.25
CA PHE A 10 13.40 13.37 -31.55
C PHE A 10 12.33 14.18 -30.82
N ILE A 11 12.69 15.28 -30.15
CA ILE A 11 11.71 16.06 -29.39
C ILE A 11 10.88 16.95 -30.32
N SER A 12 9.55 16.93 -30.16
CA SER A 12 8.66 17.84 -30.88
C SER A 12 8.68 19.24 -30.25
N GLU A 13 8.51 20.31 -31.04
CA GLU A 13 8.45 21.69 -30.51
C GLU A 13 7.36 21.88 -29.44
N LYS A 14 6.22 21.19 -29.60
CA LYS A 14 5.13 21.22 -28.61
C LYS A 14 5.56 20.61 -27.27
N GLU A 15 6.24 19.46 -27.33
CA GLU A 15 6.76 18.75 -26.16
C GLU A 15 7.89 19.55 -25.49
N LYS A 16 8.78 20.13 -26.28
CA LYS A 16 9.84 21.04 -25.80
C LYS A 16 9.26 22.22 -25.03
N THR A 17 8.27 22.89 -25.60
CA THR A 17 7.58 24.02 -24.96
C THR A 17 6.88 23.58 -23.68
N TYR A 18 6.21 22.42 -23.68
CA TYR A 18 5.57 21.86 -22.50
C TYR A 18 6.57 21.57 -21.37
N ILE A 19 7.72 20.97 -21.68
CA ILE A 19 8.77 20.66 -20.69
C ILE A 19 9.35 21.95 -20.13
N GLN A 20 9.63 22.96 -20.95
CA GLN A 20 10.16 24.25 -20.50
C GLN A 20 9.17 24.98 -19.58
N LEU A 21 7.88 25.01 -19.93
CA LEU A 21 6.83 25.63 -19.11
C LEU A 21 6.59 24.88 -17.80
N THR A 22 6.68 23.55 -17.82
CA THR A 22 6.53 22.72 -16.61
C THR A 22 7.74 22.87 -15.70
N ARG A 23 8.94 22.93 -16.27
CA ARG A 23 10.20 23.13 -15.54
C ARG A 23 10.27 24.53 -14.93
N SER A 24 9.87 25.57 -15.65
CA SER A 24 9.84 26.93 -15.11
C SER A 24 8.83 27.06 -13.97
N LYS A 25 7.61 26.50 -14.10
CA LYS A 25 6.62 26.45 -13.01
C LYS A 25 7.11 25.66 -11.79
N ALA A 26 7.79 24.53 -12.02
CA ALA A 26 8.39 23.73 -10.96
C ALA A 26 9.56 24.44 -10.24
N LEU A 27 10.18 25.42 -10.89
CA LEU A 27 11.25 26.25 -10.30
C LEU A 27 10.68 27.51 -9.64
N ASP A 28 9.67 28.15 -10.22
CA ASP A 28 9.03 29.36 -9.66
C ASP A 28 8.23 29.09 -8.38
N GLY A 29 7.58 27.92 -8.27
CA GLY A 29 6.96 27.47 -7.02
C GLY A 29 7.95 27.11 -5.91
N ASN A 30 9.26 27.15 -6.21
CA ASN A 30 10.29 26.47 -5.43
C ASN A 30 11.49 27.35 -5.06
N LYS A 31 11.45 28.65 -5.40
CA LYS A 31 12.51 29.63 -5.08
C LYS A 31 12.72 29.84 -3.57
N ASN A 32 11.84 29.32 -2.71
CA ASN A 32 11.98 29.33 -1.24
C ASN A 32 12.22 27.94 -0.62
N GLN A 33 12.26 26.85 -1.38
CA GLN A 33 12.58 25.55 -0.83
C GLN A 33 14.10 25.36 -0.88
N LYS A 34 14.80 25.99 0.07
CA LYS A 34 16.04 25.41 0.60
C LYS A 34 15.79 23.92 0.78
N THR A 35 16.77 23.08 0.49
CA THR A 35 16.81 21.61 0.65
C THR A 35 16.37 21.19 2.06
N SER A 36 15.08 21.35 2.34
CA SER A 36 14.48 21.09 3.62
C SER A 36 14.27 19.61 3.60
N ARG A 37 15.14 18.92 4.34
CA ARG A 37 14.99 17.49 4.60
C ARG A 37 13.50 17.25 4.88
N PRO A 38 12.86 16.27 4.23
CA PRO A 38 11.44 16.04 4.44
C PRO A 38 11.21 15.89 5.96
N PRO A 39 10.12 16.45 6.51
CA PRO A 39 9.98 16.60 7.95
C PRO A 39 9.63 15.27 8.62
N TYR A 40 10.62 14.36 8.72
CA TYR A 40 10.47 12.99 9.22
C TYR A 40 9.81 12.94 10.60
N LEU A 41 10.19 13.86 11.49
CA LEU A 41 9.62 13.97 12.84
C LEU A 41 8.14 14.37 12.81
N ALA A 42 7.74 15.26 11.91
CA ALA A 42 6.34 15.67 11.78
C ALA A 42 5.47 14.53 11.20
N ILE A 43 6.03 13.74 10.27
CA ILE A 43 5.38 12.57 9.70
C ILE A 43 5.23 11.47 10.76
N ALA A 44 6.29 11.19 11.52
CA ALA A 44 6.27 10.19 12.60
C ALA A 44 5.27 10.54 13.72
N LYS A 45 5.08 11.84 13.99
CA LYS A 45 4.10 12.32 14.98
C LYS A 45 2.66 12.43 14.44
N SER A 46 2.44 12.12 13.16
CA SER A 46 1.10 12.19 12.58
C SER A 46 0.19 11.08 13.14
N VAL A 47 -1.07 11.43 13.43
CA VAL A 47 -2.11 10.50 13.89
C VAL A 47 -2.23 9.23 13.03
N PRO A 48 -2.27 9.30 11.68
CA PRO A 48 -2.38 8.08 10.87
C PRO A 48 -1.16 7.16 10.98
N VAL A 49 0.05 7.71 11.14
CA VAL A 49 1.26 6.89 11.29
C VAL A 49 1.28 6.18 12.64
N LEU A 50 0.88 6.86 13.72
CA LEU A 50 0.77 6.25 15.04
C LEU A 50 -0.33 5.17 15.07
N ALA A 51 -1.48 5.44 14.45
CA ALA A 51 -2.56 4.45 14.32
C ALA A 51 -2.09 3.22 13.54
N TYR A 52 -1.39 3.41 12.42
CA TYR A 52 -0.81 2.32 11.65
C TYR A 52 0.19 1.49 12.45
N LEU A 53 1.10 2.13 13.19
CA LEU A 53 2.07 1.43 14.04
C LEU A 53 1.39 0.59 15.12
N PHE A 54 0.32 1.11 15.73
CA PHE A 54 -0.47 0.37 16.72
C PHE A 54 -1.16 -0.84 16.10
N VAL A 55 -1.84 -0.65 14.96
CA VAL A 55 -2.51 -1.74 14.23
C VAL A 55 -1.51 -2.80 13.81
N PHE A 56 -0.36 -2.39 13.26
CA PHE A 56 0.70 -3.31 12.85
C PHE A 56 1.26 -4.11 14.03
N SER A 57 1.48 -3.46 15.18
CA SER A 57 1.95 -4.13 16.39
C SER A 57 0.92 -5.15 16.91
N CYS A 58 -0.35 -4.78 16.91
CA CYS A 58 -1.45 -5.68 17.29
C CYS A 58 -1.57 -6.87 16.33
N PHE A 59 -1.42 -6.61 15.03
CA PHE A 59 -1.43 -7.65 14.01
C PHE A 59 -0.28 -8.64 14.21
N MET A 60 0.96 -8.14 14.38
CA MET A 60 2.12 -8.99 14.64
C MET A 60 1.97 -9.81 15.91
N TRP A 61 1.50 -9.20 17.00
CA TRP A 61 1.20 -9.91 18.25
C TRP A 61 0.16 -11.00 18.06
N THR A 62 -0.98 -10.66 17.44
CA THR A 62 -2.09 -11.61 17.21
C THR A 62 -1.65 -12.77 16.34
N MET A 63 -0.85 -12.51 15.30
CA MET A 63 -0.28 -13.56 14.45
C MET A 63 0.66 -14.48 15.23
N SER A 64 1.57 -13.92 16.05
CA SER A 64 2.47 -14.72 16.89
C SER A 64 1.72 -15.57 17.92
N VAL A 65 0.73 -15.01 18.60
CA VAL A 65 -0.13 -15.73 19.55
C VAL A 65 -0.89 -16.84 18.82
N SER A 66 -1.51 -16.55 17.69
CA SER A 66 -2.29 -17.52 16.92
C SER A 66 -1.44 -18.73 16.49
N VAL A 67 -0.23 -18.50 15.99
CA VAL A 67 0.68 -19.58 15.56
C VAL A 67 1.03 -20.52 16.72
N VAL A 68 1.13 -20.02 17.95
CA VAL A 68 1.46 -20.84 19.13
C VAL A 68 0.22 -21.56 19.68
N TYR A 69 -0.89 -20.84 19.86
CA TYR A 69 -2.05 -21.40 20.56
C TYR A 69 -2.95 -22.26 19.68
N ILE A 70 -3.04 -21.99 18.37
CA ILE A 70 -3.86 -22.80 17.45
C ILE A 70 -3.45 -24.29 17.46
N PRO A 71 -2.16 -24.67 17.30
CA PRO A 71 -1.77 -26.08 17.31
C PRO A 71 -1.94 -26.72 18.71
N ILE A 72 -1.70 -25.96 19.78
CA ILE A 72 -1.90 -26.44 21.16
C ILE A 72 -3.38 -26.71 21.41
N TYR A 73 -4.26 -25.80 21.00
CA TYR A 73 -5.71 -25.96 21.15
C TYR A 73 -6.25 -27.13 20.33
N LEU A 74 -5.83 -27.26 19.07
CA LEU A 74 -6.28 -28.35 18.19
C LEU A 74 -5.83 -29.74 18.68
N SER A 75 -4.62 -29.83 19.25
CA SER A 75 -4.11 -31.09 19.81
C SER A 75 -4.74 -31.43 21.17
N THR A 76 -4.92 -30.46 22.06
CA THR A 76 -5.44 -30.71 23.43
C THR A 76 -6.95 -30.88 23.50
N VAL A 77 -7.72 -30.10 22.74
CA VAL A 77 -9.19 -30.12 22.80
C VAL A 77 -9.78 -31.07 21.75
N HIS A 78 -9.19 -31.11 20.56
CA HIS A 78 -9.73 -31.89 19.44
C HIS A 78 -8.97 -33.19 19.16
N GLY A 79 -7.81 -33.41 19.81
CA GLY A 79 -6.99 -34.60 19.60
C GLY A 79 -6.48 -34.75 18.17
N PHE A 80 -6.49 -33.68 17.36
CA PHE A 80 -6.10 -33.77 15.97
C PHE A 80 -4.60 -34.07 15.83
N ASN A 81 -4.29 -35.02 14.95
CA ASN A 81 -2.92 -35.31 14.55
C ASN A 81 -2.31 -34.11 13.80
N ALA A 82 -0.99 -33.98 13.85
CA ALA A 82 -0.24 -32.90 13.19
C ALA A 82 -0.55 -32.79 11.68
N GLU A 83 -0.87 -33.93 11.03
CA GLU A 83 -1.22 -34.00 9.62
C GLU A 83 -2.53 -33.27 9.28
N MET A 84 -3.60 -33.46 10.07
CA MET A 84 -4.87 -32.75 9.86
C MET A 84 -4.75 -31.25 10.13
N THR A 85 -3.89 -30.88 11.10
CA THR A 85 -3.59 -29.48 11.38
C THR A 85 -2.92 -28.82 10.17
N GLY A 86 -1.99 -29.50 9.51
CA GLY A 86 -1.37 -29.02 8.26
C GLY A 86 -2.37 -28.82 7.11
N ILE A 87 -3.35 -29.72 6.99
CA ILE A 87 -4.42 -29.59 5.98
C ILE A 87 -5.31 -28.37 6.30
N LEU A 88 -5.70 -28.18 7.57
CA LEU A 88 -6.48 -27.01 8.01
C LEU A 88 -5.75 -25.69 7.71
N PHE A 89 -4.46 -25.60 8.02
CA PHE A 89 -3.66 -24.42 7.68
C PHE A 89 -3.56 -24.18 6.17
N SER A 90 -3.48 -25.24 5.37
CA SER A 90 -3.48 -25.15 3.90
C SER A 90 -4.82 -24.61 3.38
N VAL A 91 -5.95 -25.06 3.96
CA VAL A 91 -7.28 -24.54 3.64
C VAL A 91 -7.39 -23.05 4.00
N ILE A 92 -6.92 -22.65 5.18
CA ILE A 92 -6.91 -21.24 5.60
C ILE A 92 -6.09 -20.39 4.63
N ALA A 93 -4.93 -20.88 4.19
CA ALA A 93 -4.10 -20.19 3.19
C ALA A 93 -4.82 -20.05 1.84
N CYS A 94 -5.47 -21.11 1.35
CA CYS A 94 -6.26 -21.06 0.12
C CYS A 94 -7.43 -20.06 0.22
N THR A 95 -8.18 -20.07 1.33
CA THR A 95 -9.26 -19.09 1.56
C THR A 95 -8.74 -17.66 1.59
N ARG A 96 -7.53 -17.43 2.14
CA ARG A 96 -6.90 -16.11 2.12
C ARG A 96 -6.58 -15.65 0.70
N LEU A 97 -6.09 -16.55 -0.16
CA LEU A 97 -5.82 -16.24 -1.57
C LEU A 97 -7.10 -15.89 -2.34
N THR A 98 -8.15 -16.70 -2.21
CA THR A 98 -9.41 -16.44 -2.91
C THR A 98 -10.05 -15.13 -2.44
N GLY A 99 -9.97 -14.82 -1.13
CA GLY A 99 -10.39 -13.54 -0.57
C GLY A 99 -9.63 -12.35 -1.16
N ALA A 100 -8.31 -12.45 -1.33
CA ALA A 100 -7.51 -11.39 -1.94
C ALA A 100 -7.90 -11.13 -3.41
N PHE A 101 -8.18 -12.19 -4.18
CA PHE A 101 -8.63 -12.06 -5.56
C PHE A 101 -10.02 -11.42 -5.65
N THR A 102 -10.97 -11.84 -4.81
CA THR A 102 -12.32 -11.26 -4.82
C THR A 102 -12.30 -9.79 -4.40
N TRP A 103 -11.48 -9.43 -3.40
CA TRP A 103 -11.31 -8.05 -2.95
C TRP A 103 -10.70 -7.16 -4.04
N THR A 104 -9.63 -7.63 -4.68
CA THR A 104 -8.96 -6.90 -5.76
C THR A 104 -9.89 -6.71 -6.95
N PHE A 105 -10.64 -7.76 -7.32
CA PHE A 105 -11.62 -7.68 -8.39
C PHE A 105 -12.75 -6.69 -8.07
N ALA A 106 -13.30 -6.75 -6.85
CA ALA A 106 -14.32 -5.81 -6.39
C ALA A 106 -13.82 -4.36 -6.38
N GLY A 107 -12.59 -4.12 -5.90
CA GLY A 107 -11.96 -2.80 -5.92
C GLY A 107 -11.75 -2.25 -7.34
N ASN A 108 -11.35 -3.11 -8.27
CA ASN A 108 -11.19 -2.74 -9.68
C ASN A 108 -12.53 -2.38 -10.34
N LEU A 109 -13.61 -3.12 -10.06
CA LEU A 109 -14.95 -2.80 -10.55
C LEU A 109 -15.46 -1.46 -9.96
N LEU A 110 -15.24 -1.22 -8.67
CA LEU A 110 -15.61 0.04 -8.01
C LEU A 110 -14.86 1.25 -8.59
N THR A 111 -13.61 1.05 -8.99
CA THR A 111 -12.77 2.12 -9.57
C THR A 111 -13.12 2.39 -11.03
N ASN A 112 -13.42 1.34 -11.80
CA ASN A 112 -13.72 1.44 -13.23
C ASN A 112 -15.14 1.95 -13.52
N SER A 113 -16.08 1.76 -12.59
CA SER A 113 -17.45 2.25 -12.72
C SER A 113 -17.60 3.78 -12.56
N GLY A 114 -16.54 4.50 -12.19
CA GLY A 114 -16.56 5.96 -12.06
C GLY A 114 -17.48 6.52 -10.96
N LEU A 115 -18.10 5.64 -10.15
CA LEU A 115 -19.08 6.00 -9.12
C LEU A 115 -18.45 6.69 -7.90
N LEU A 116 -17.15 6.48 -7.65
CA LEU A 116 -16.42 7.05 -6.52
C LEU A 116 -15.25 7.89 -7.03
N SER A 117 -15.15 9.13 -6.53
CA SER A 117 -13.99 9.99 -6.76
C SER A 117 -12.71 9.26 -6.31
N GLN A 118 -11.66 9.28 -7.14
CA GLN A 118 -10.38 8.58 -6.86
C GLN A 118 -9.80 8.89 -5.47
N GLN A 119 -10.17 10.03 -4.88
CA GLN A 119 -9.76 10.39 -3.52
C GLN A 119 -10.49 9.62 -2.42
N VAL A 120 -11.77 9.28 -2.62
CA VAL A 120 -12.54 8.46 -1.67
C VAL A 120 -12.08 7.01 -1.76
N THR A 121 -11.86 6.50 -2.98
CA THR A 121 -11.30 5.16 -3.21
C THR A 121 -9.90 4.99 -2.60
N ARG A 122 -9.04 6.02 -2.70
CA ARG A 122 -7.73 6.00 -2.02
C ARG A 122 -7.87 5.96 -0.51
N LYS A 123 -8.76 6.77 0.06
CA LYS A 123 -8.97 6.84 1.53
C LYS A 123 -9.55 5.54 2.08
N THR A 124 -10.52 4.93 1.38
CA THR A 124 -11.10 3.65 1.79
C THR A 124 -10.11 2.50 1.63
N CYS A 125 -9.30 2.46 0.56
CA CYS A 125 -8.27 1.43 0.43
C CYS A 125 -7.26 1.47 1.59
N ILE A 126 -6.82 2.69 1.98
CA ILE A 126 -5.91 2.89 3.12
C ILE A 126 -6.57 2.53 4.47
N CYS A 127 -7.88 2.76 4.63
CA CYS A 127 -8.59 2.47 5.87
C CYS A 127 -9.04 1.00 6.00
N VAL A 128 -9.35 0.34 4.88
CA VAL A 128 -9.83 -1.03 4.87
C VAL A 128 -8.66 -2.02 4.93
N GLY A 129 -7.49 -1.65 4.40
CA GLY A 129 -6.24 -2.36 4.64
C GLY A 129 -6.22 -3.79 4.13
N GLU A 130 -5.56 -3.99 2.99
CA GLU A 130 -4.16 -4.46 3.05
C GLU A 130 -3.26 -3.30 2.60
#